data_AF-A0A9W8V8L5-F1
#
_entry.id   AF-A0A9W8V8L5-F1
#
_cell.length_a   1.000
_cell.length_b   1.000
_cell.length_c   1.000
_cell.angle_alpha   90.00
_cell.angle_beta   90.00
_cell.angle_gamma   90.00
#
_symmetry.space_group_name_H-M   'P 1'
#
loop_
_entity.id
_entity.type
_entity.pdbx_description
1 polymer ?
#
loop_
_entity_poly.entity_id
_entity_poly.type
_entity_poly.pdbx_seq_one_letter_code
_entity_poly.pdbx_strand_id
1 'polypeptide(L)'
;MSRNAGSDAWSSPQAIQERGSLRTLEKGESQFIGSSSGIYFVNTVRKAFSAANNSSLLFDTTHPTPEDCIIADDEDDHQTSTTTPAPSSPSVSRSYGPGIPAELGHPPQPDVAKHLFMIYFQTWHRFFPFLHGPTVLKDVENLYSASNPSLNLPKVIILQSIFNLASLHGNNSLPATSRIKKPADVLSCLPSLAVKGDLVSIQALFASELLLVARMSLRTAAAVGGLLSRAIFLAGLHRCPCRYAQLSTDDCDIRKRLFWSIYVLDRYLSQALGHPLGIQDSDVDVCPLMGPELHHPQLQPTTPFRLDEANSSASPFSGTFPDSSSSDNGQKHDRHLILSFQVEYSRLLGRALELFHKSLHIRSIDPSSILSLRTDINAWWNALPSSLQEYQPTPQTDITQDQSLEFNESAYFILLHSQLVLLSHRPWLSLEPASPEFQSALQACISAAREIINIINKQRISQYALFWPGFLSATWMAGIVLAFACHLRLYLLDKGKR
;
A
#
# COMPACT_ATOMS: atom_id res chain seq x y z
N MET A 1 -33.01 60.50 9.72
CA MET A 1 -32.74 59.47 10.76
C MET A 1 -32.69 58.12 10.07
N SER A 2 -31.47 57.73 9.66
CA SER A 2 -31.17 56.44 9.03
C SER A 2 -31.05 55.37 10.11
N ARG A 3 -31.78 54.26 9.99
CA ARG A 3 -31.54 53.05 10.77
C ARG A 3 -30.64 52.13 9.95
N ASN A 4 -29.36 52.10 10.32
CA ASN A 4 -28.42 51.05 9.92
C ASN A 4 -28.93 49.70 10.43
N ALA A 5 -29.32 48.81 9.50
CA ALA A 5 -29.33 47.38 9.76
C ALA A 5 -27.92 46.88 9.43
N GLY A 6 -27.10 46.66 10.45
CA GLY A 6 -25.85 45.91 10.32
C GLY A 6 -26.20 44.47 9.98
N SER A 7 -25.89 44.06 8.76
CA SER A 7 -25.83 42.64 8.40
C SER A 7 -24.56 42.07 9.03
N ASP A 8 -24.70 41.44 10.20
CA ASP A 8 -23.70 40.49 10.69
C ASP A 8 -23.59 39.35 9.68
N ALA A 9 -22.65 39.50 8.75
CA ALA A 9 -22.21 38.41 7.89
C ALA A 9 -21.46 37.42 8.78
N TRP A 10 -22.18 36.40 9.26
CA TRP A 10 -21.55 35.19 9.76
C TRP A 10 -20.68 34.65 8.62
N SER A 11 -19.37 34.87 8.73
CA SER A 11 -18.39 34.29 7.82
C SER A 11 -18.62 32.79 7.81
N SER A 12 -19.09 32.24 6.70
CA SER A 12 -19.16 30.80 6.50
C SER A 12 -17.80 30.20 6.89
N PRO A 13 -17.74 29.13 7.69
CA PRO A 13 -16.47 28.49 8.01
C PRO A 13 -15.74 28.20 6.69
N GLN A 14 -14.46 28.60 6.60
CA GLN A 14 -13.66 28.36 5.41
C GLN A 14 -13.69 26.86 5.11
N ALA A 15 -14.40 26.48 4.05
CA ALA A 15 -14.58 25.08 3.71
C ALA A 15 -13.27 24.52 3.15
N ILE A 16 -12.91 23.30 3.55
CA ILE A 16 -11.77 22.57 2.99
C ILE A 16 -11.92 22.47 1.47
N GLN A 17 -11.00 23.09 0.73
CA GLN A 17 -11.05 23.19 -0.73
C GLN A 17 -10.31 22.06 -1.45
N GLU A 18 -9.78 21.08 -0.72
CA GLU A 18 -8.97 19.99 -1.29
C GLU A 18 -9.76 19.21 -2.35
N ARG A 19 -9.24 19.22 -3.58
CA ARG A 19 -9.79 18.59 -4.78
C ARG A 19 -8.71 17.83 -5.53
N GLY A 20 -9.12 16.82 -6.30
CA GLY A 20 -8.23 16.17 -7.26
C GLY A 20 -7.80 17.11 -8.41
N SER A 21 -6.81 16.68 -9.16
CA SER A 21 -6.31 17.33 -10.37
C SER A 21 -6.73 16.49 -11.59
N LEU A 22 -7.36 17.11 -12.58
CA LEU A 22 -7.64 16.51 -13.88
C LEU A 22 -6.79 17.25 -14.92
N ARG A 23 -5.89 16.53 -15.58
CA ARG A 23 -5.05 17.05 -16.65
C ARG A 23 -5.50 16.49 -17.99
N THR A 24 -5.59 17.37 -18.98
CA THR A 24 -5.73 16.97 -20.38
C THR A 24 -4.34 16.83 -20.98
N LEU A 25 -4.07 15.67 -21.58
CA LEU A 25 -2.86 15.38 -22.32
C LEU A 25 -3.05 15.65 -23.82
N GLU A 26 -1.97 15.52 -24.57
CA GLU A 26 -2.04 15.54 -26.02
C GLU A 26 -2.92 14.39 -26.54
N LYS A 27 -3.42 14.52 -27.78
CA LYS A 27 -4.26 13.51 -28.45
C LYS A 27 -5.62 13.21 -27.76
N GLY A 28 -6.06 14.08 -26.84
CA GLY A 28 -7.39 13.98 -26.22
C GLY A 28 -7.47 13.02 -25.03
N GLU A 29 -6.33 12.53 -24.55
CA GLU A 29 -6.26 11.74 -23.33
C GLU A 29 -6.42 12.64 -22.08
N SER A 30 -6.92 12.08 -20.98
CA SER A 30 -7.02 12.81 -19.71
C SER A 30 -6.59 11.93 -18.56
N GLN A 31 -5.90 12.52 -17.58
CA GLN A 31 -5.43 11.84 -16.38
C GLN A 31 -5.94 12.53 -15.14
N PHE A 32 -6.49 11.74 -14.22
CA PHE A 32 -7.02 12.22 -12.95
C PHE A 32 -6.19 11.69 -11.79
N ILE A 33 -5.90 12.56 -10.83
CA ILE A 33 -5.39 12.21 -9.51
C ILE A 33 -6.34 12.81 -8.48
N GLY A 34 -6.86 12.01 -7.56
CA GLY A 34 -7.74 12.51 -6.52
C GLY A 34 -7.01 13.22 -5.37
N SER A 35 -7.79 13.80 -4.47
CA SER A 35 -7.29 14.64 -3.38
C SER A 35 -6.41 13.89 -2.38
N SER A 36 -6.65 12.61 -2.11
CA SER A 36 -5.88 11.89 -1.08
C SER A 36 -4.41 11.67 -1.45
N SER A 37 -4.06 11.74 -2.73
CA SER A 37 -2.67 11.71 -3.21
C SER A 37 -1.80 12.84 -2.63
N GLY A 38 -2.44 13.94 -2.20
CA GLY A 38 -1.77 15.16 -1.77
C GLY A 38 -1.51 16.15 -2.89
N ILE A 39 -1.94 15.86 -4.12
CA ILE A 39 -1.72 16.72 -5.29
C ILE A 39 -2.16 18.17 -5.06
N TYR A 40 -3.29 18.37 -4.37
CA TYR A 40 -3.77 19.71 -4.02
C TYR A 40 -2.80 20.47 -3.12
N PHE A 41 -2.30 19.81 -2.07
CA PHE A 41 -1.35 20.40 -1.14
C PHE A 41 -0.02 20.68 -1.83
N VAL A 42 0.50 19.74 -2.64
CA VAL A 42 1.72 19.92 -3.45
C VAL A 42 1.60 21.17 -4.32
N ASN A 43 0.47 21.31 -5.03
CA ASN A 43 0.21 22.49 -5.88
C ASN A 43 0.07 23.78 -5.06
N THR A 44 -0.46 23.70 -3.84
CA THR A 44 -0.54 24.84 -2.91
C THR A 44 0.86 25.31 -2.50
N VAL A 45 1.73 24.37 -2.09
CA VAL A 45 3.12 24.67 -1.72
C VAL A 45 3.88 25.24 -2.92
N ARG A 46 3.77 24.59 -4.09
CA ARG A 46 4.40 25.07 -5.33
C ARG A 46 4.03 26.53 -5.62
N LYS A 47 2.74 26.88 -5.55
CA LYS A 47 2.26 28.27 -5.74
C LYS A 47 2.84 29.24 -4.71
N ALA A 48 2.91 28.86 -3.43
CA ALA A 48 3.48 29.70 -2.38
C ALA A 48 4.96 30.04 -2.65
N PHE A 49 5.75 29.05 -3.06
CA PHE A 49 7.16 29.27 -3.42
C PHE A 49 7.32 30.09 -4.70
N SER A 50 6.47 29.92 -5.71
CA SER A 50 6.48 30.75 -6.92
C SER A 50 6.17 32.21 -6.64
N ALA A 51 5.17 32.48 -5.79
CA ALA A 51 4.81 33.84 -5.39
C ALA A 51 5.96 34.54 -4.63
N ALA A 52 6.72 33.80 -3.83
CA ALA A 52 7.81 34.34 -3.03
C ALA A 52 9.07 34.70 -3.84
N ASN A 53 9.34 33.97 -4.92
CA ASN A 53 10.57 34.12 -5.71
C ASN A 53 10.43 35.11 -6.89
N ASN A 54 9.24 35.70 -7.13
CA ASN A 54 8.93 36.51 -8.33
C ASN A 54 9.39 35.84 -9.64
N SER A 55 9.51 34.51 -9.65
CA SER A 55 10.08 33.75 -10.75
C SER A 55 9.01 32.86 -11.35
N SER A 56 8.73 33.06 -12.64
CA SER A 56 7.94 32.13 -13.45
C SER A 56 8.67 30.80 -13.70
N LEU A 57 9.95 30.69 -13.31
CA LEU A 57 10.83 29.52 -13.51
C LEU A 57 10.33 28.24 -12.83
N LEU A 58 9.52 28.33 -11.77
CA LEU A 58 8.90 27.13 -11.17
C LEU A 58 7.77 26.53 -12.03
N PHE A 59 7.32 27.24 -13.07
CA PHE A 59 6.40 26.74 -14.10
C PHE A 59 7.10 26.49 -15.44
N ASP A 60 8.44 26.47 -15.45
CA ASP A 60 9.20 26.14 -16.65
C ASP A 60 8.86 24.73 -17.13
N THR A 61 8.61 24.57 -18.43
CA THR A 61 8.16 23.31 -19.05
C THR A 61 9.25 22.24 -19.09
N THR A 62 10.42 22.54 -18.52
CA THR A 62 11.60 21.67 -18.47
C THR A 62 11.54 20.64 -17.35
N HIS A 63 10.72 20.86 -16.31
CA HIS A 63 10.57 19.94 -15.18
C HIS A 63 9.21 19.23 -15.20
N PRO A 64 9.14 17.94 -14.81
CA PRO A 64 7.90 17.18 -14.75
C PRO A 64 6.90 17.85 -13.81
N THR A 65 5.61 17.78 -14.15
CA THR A 65 4.56 18.32 -13.29
C THR A 65 4.41 17.45 -12.04
N PRO A 66 3.86 17.98 -10.92
CA PRO A 66 3.54 17.18 -9.76
C PRO A 66 2.69 15.95 -10.09
N GLU A 67 1.76 16.10 -11.04
CA GLU A 67 0.96 14.99 -11.56
C GLU A 67 1.84 13.93 -12.24
N ASP A 68 2.79 14.33 -13.08
CA ASP A 68 3.73 13.38 -13.73
C ASP A 68 4.57 12.63 -12.69
N CYS A 69 5.02 13.30 -11.62
CA CYS A 69 5.83 12.68 -10.57
C CYS A 69 5.05 11.63 -9.75
N ILE A 70 3.75 11.83 -9.55
CA ILE A 70 2.90 10.88 -8.80
C ILE A 70 2.59 9.65 -9.65
N ILE A 71 2.46 9.83 -10.96
CA ILE A 71 1.94 8.80 -11.84
C ILE A 71 2.93 8.30 -12.90
N ALA A 72 4.19 8.70 -12.87
CA ALA A 72 5.18 8.26 -13.86
C ALA A 72 5.11 6.73 -14.06
N ASP A 73 4.69 6.31 -15.25
CA ASP A 73 4.85 4.94 -15.70
C ASP A 73 6.17 4.94 -16.47
N ASP A 74 7.15 4.11 -16.06
CA ASP A 74 8.47 3.97 -16.70
C ASP A 74 8.38 3.34 -18.12
N GLU A 75 7.39 3.74 -18.93
CA GLU A 75 7.29 3.36 -20.34
C GLU A 75 8.41 4.02 -21.18
N ASP A 76 8.95 5.16 -20.71
CA ASP A 76 10.02 5.94 -21.36
C ASP A 76 11.43 5.56 -20.90
N ASP A 77 11.67 4.28 -20.61
CA ASP A 77 13.04 3.79 -20.44
C ASP A 77 13.71 3.66 -21.83
N HIS A 78 14.11 4.79 -22.40
CA HIS A 78 15.21 4.86 -23.35
C HIS A 78 16.51 4.48 -22.62
N GLN A 79 16.60 3.23 -22.15
CA GLN A 79 17.90 2.64 -21.88
C GLN A 79 18.63 2.60 -23.23
N THR A 80 19.52 3.56 -23.43
CA THR A 80 20.66 3.43 -24.32
C THR A 80 21.33 2.10 -23.99
N SER A 81 21.01 1.09 -24.78
CA SER A 81 21.73 -0.17 -24.83
C SER A 81 23.15 0.14 -25.26
N THR A 82 24.03 0.43 -24.30
CA THR A 82 25.47 0.26 -24.46
C THR A 82 25.72 -1.25 -24.50
N THR A 83 25.50 -1.81 -25.68
CA THR A 83 25.88 -3.17 -26.05
C THR A 83 27.40 -3.27 -26.03
N THR A 84 27.97 -3.62 -24.88
CA THR A 84 29.27 -4.28 -24.83
C THR A 84 29.00 -5.78 -24.97
N PRO A 85 29.41 -6.44 -26.06
CA PRO A 85 29.13 -7.87 -26.23
C PRO A 85 30.01 -8.66 -25.25
N ALA A 86 29.41 -9.09 -24.14
CA ALA A 86 29.99 -10.13 -23.30
C ALA A 86 30.00 -11.46 -24.08
N PRO A 87 31.05 -12.29 -23.94
CA PRO A 87 31.17 -13.54 -24.68
C PRO A 87 30.01 -14.48 -24.32
N SER A 88 29.19 -14.78 -25.32
CA SER A 88 28.03 -15.67 -25.20
C SER A 88 28.50 -17.13 -25.08
N SER A 89 28.50 -17.65 -23.86
CA SER A 89 28.34 -19.09 -23.66
C SER A 89 26.91 -19.48 -24.06
N PRO A 90 26.70 -20.62 -24.74
CA PRO A 90 25.38 -21.08 -25.13
C PRO A 90 24.63 -21.57 -23.88
N SER A 91 24.06 -20.66 -23.10
CA SER A 91 23.16 -21.03 -22.03
C SER A 91 21.83 -21.45 -22.66
N VAL A 92 21.49 -22.73 -22.52
CA VAL A 92 20.17 -23.25 -22.90
C VAL A 92 19.14 -22.52 -22.04
N SER A 93 18.45 -21.53 -22.63
CA SER A 93 17.36 -20.84 -21.94
C SER A 93 16.19 -21.81 -21.81
N ARG A 94 15.98 -22.30 -20.58
CA ARG A 94 14.82 -23.12 -20.23
C ARG A 94 13.54 -22.32 -20.54
N SER A 95 12.46 -22.99 -20.92
CA SER A 95 11.15 -22.36 -21.11
C SER A 95 10.18 -22.80 -20.01
N TYR A 96 9.15 -22.01 -19.74
CA TYR A 96 8.05 -22.38 -18.83
C TYR A 96 7.10 -23.43 -19.43
N GLY A 97 7.22 -23.70 -20.73
CA GLY A 97 6.38 -24.62 -21.48
C GLY A 97 5.68 -23.96 -22.67
N PRO A 98 4.93 -24.73 -23.48
CA PRO A 98 4.20 -24.19 -24.63
C PRO A 98 3.01 -23.32 -24.19
N GLY A 99 2.69 -22.29 -24.98
CA GLY A 99 1.53 -21.41 -24.76
C GLY A 99 1.73 -20.31 -23.70
N ILE A 100 2.95 -20.15 -23.18
CA ILE A 100 3.31 -19.05 -22.29
C ILE A 100 3.90 -17.90 -23.14
N PRO A 101 3.40 -16.65 -22.99
CA PRO A 101 3.95 -15.49 -23.68
C PRO A 101 5.43 -15.28 -23.35
N ALA A 102 6.25 -15.00 -24.37
CA ALA A 102 7.69 -14.80 -24.20
C ALA A 102 8.02 -13.50 -23.45
N GLU A 103 7.09 -12.54 -23.49
CA GLU A 103 7.16 -11.22 -22.85
C GLU A 103 7.22 -11.31 -21.32
N LEU A 104 6.71 -12.40 -20.74
CA LEU A 104 6.86 -12.67 -19.30
C LEU A 104 8.31 -12.99 -18.92
N GLY A 105 9.16 -13.36 -19.88
CA GLY A 105 10.53 -13.78 -19.66
C GLY A 105 10.70 -15.29 -19.46
N HIS A 106 11.95 -15.71 -19.26
CA HIS A 106 12.34 -17.10 -19.06
C HIS A 106 12.69 -17.40 -17.60
N PRO A 107 12.55 -18.66 -17.12
CA PRO A 107 13.08 -19.08 -15.84
C PRO A 107 14.57 -18.73 -15.69
N PRO A 108 15.00 -18.11 -14.58
CA PRO A 108 16.42 -17.91 -14.31
C PRO A 108 17.12 -19.23 -14.04
N GLN A 109 18.44 -19.20 -13.86
CA GLN A 109 19.19 -20.41 -13.47
C GLN A 109 18.70 -20.94 -12.10
N PRO A 110 18.76 -22.26 -11.84
CA PRO A 110 18.13 -22.86 -10.65
C PRO A 110 18.65 -22.30 -9.32
N ASP A 111 19.93 -21.99 -9.23
CA ASP A 111 20.59 -21.35 -8.10
C ASP A 111 20.07 -19.92 -7.86
N VAL A 112 19.98 -19.13 -8.93
CA VAL A 112 19.40 -17.77 -8.91
C VAL A 112 17.92 -17.81 -8.51
N ALA A 113 17.16 -18.76 -9.05
CA ALA A 113 15.74 -18.93 -8.73
C ALA A 113 15.53 -19.27 -7.26
N LYS A 114 16.33 -20.20 -6.71
CA LYS A 114 16.29 -20.58 -5.30
C LYS A 114 16.63 -19.41 -4.38
N HIS A 115 17.67 -18.64 -4.72
CA HIS A 115 18.07 -17.45 -3.97
C HIS A 115 16.98 -16.38 -3.94
N LEU A 116 16.43 -16.02 -5.12
CA LEU A 116 15.34 -15.04 -5.23
C LEU A 116 14.07 -15.51 -4.53
N PHE A 117 13.75 -16.81 -4.60
CA PHE A 117 12.64 -17.40 -3.87
C PHE A 117 12.79 -17.20 -2.36
N MET A 118 13.97 -17.48 -1.80
CA MET A 118 14.24 -17.28 -0.37
C MET A 118 14.09 -15.81 0.02
N ILE A 119 14.62 -14.89 -0.77
CA ILE A 119 14.50 -13.44 -0.54
C ILE A 119 13.04 -13.00 -0.51
N TYR A 120 12.22 -13.45 -1.47
CA TYR A 120 10.81 -13.11 -1.51
C TYR A 120 10.07 -13.54 -0.22
N PHE A 121 10.33 -14.75 0.26
CA PHE A 121 9.70 -15.25 1.48
C PHE A 121 10.17 -14.54 2.76
N GLN A 122 11.41 -14.03 2.76
CA GLN A 122 11.95 -13.24 3.86
C GLN A 122 11.47 -11.77 3.86
N THR A 123 11.13 -11.23 2.68
CA THR A 123 10.77 -9.82 2.49
C THR A 123 9.26 -9.64 2.28
N TRP A 124 8.78 -9.82 1.04
CA TRP A 124 7.41 -9.54 0.64
C TRP A 124 6.37 -10.45 1.29
N HIS A 125 6.66 -11.75 1.40
CA HIS A 125 5.68 -12.72 1.93
C HIS A 125 5.30 -12.44 3.39
N ARG A 126 6.21 -11.82 4.15
CA ARG A 126 5.97 -11.45 5.54
C ARG A 126 4.83 -10.43 5.70
N PHE A 127 4.70 -9.49 4.75
CA PHE A 127 3.66 -8.46 4.72
C PHE A 127 2.45 -8.88 3.89
N PHE A 128 2.67 -9.66 2.85
CA PHE A 128 1.62 -10.15 1.97
C PHE A 128 1.72 -11.68 1.86
N PRO A 129 1.28 -12.44 2.88
CA PRO A 129 1.38 -13.90 2.90
C PRO A 129 0.32 -14.59 2.02
N PHE A 130 0.09 -14.11 0.80
CA PHE A 130 -1.00 -14.57 -0.08
C PHE A 130 -0.76 -15.94 -0.75
N LEU A 131 0.42 -16.53 -0.55
CA LEU A 131 0.84 -17.82 -1.12
C LEU A 131 1.02 -18.89 -0.04
N HIS A 132 0.98 -20.16 -0.43
CA HIS A 132 1.39 -21.26 0.44
C HIS A 132 2.81 -21.71 0.06
N GLY A 133 3.79 -21.41 0.92
CA GLY A 133 5.22 -21.63 0.64
C GLY A 133 5.56 -23.02 0.08
N PRO A 134 5.15 -24.12 0.75
CA PRO A 134 5.39 -25.48 0.26
C PRO A 134 4.80 -25.76 -1.13
N THR A 135 3.63 -25.20 -1.45
CA THR A 135 3.00 -25.37 -2.77
C THR A 135 3.82 -24.69 -3.86
N VAL A 136 4.29 -23.46 -3.61
CA VAL A 136 5.10 -22.71 -4.58
C VAL A 136 6.48 -23.35 -4.73
N LEU A 137 7.09 -23.84 -3.65
CA LEU A 137 8.36 -24.56 -3.71
C LEU A 137 8.27 -25.79 -4.61
N LYS A 138 7.19 -26.58 -4.48
CA LYS A 138 6.93 -27.72 -5.36
C LYS A 138 6.79 -27.31 -6.83
N ASP A 139 6.18 -26.16 -7.11
CA ASP A 139 6.09 -25.62 -8.48
C ASP A 139 7.47 -25.23 -9.03
N VAL A 140 8.35 -24.66 -8.20
CA VAL A 140 9.76 -24.38 -8.56
C VAL A 140 10.53 -25.68 -8.80
N GLU A 141 10.40 -26.68 -7.94
CA GLU A 141 11.04 -27.99 -8.12
C GLU A 141 10.62 -28.65 -9.43
N ASN A 142 9.32 -28.69 -9.71
CA ASN A 142 8.78 -29.23 -10.97
C ASN A 142 9.33 -28.50 -12.20
N LEU A 143 9.50 -27.17 -12.12
CA LEU A 143 10.05 -26.35 -13.21
C LEU A 143 11.48 -26.77 -13.57
N TYR A 144 12.30 -27.13 -12.59
CA TYR A 144 13.71 -27.45 -12.79
C TYR A 144 14.02 -28.95 -12.91
N SER A 145 13.20 -29.83 -12.32
CA SER A 145 13.37 -31.28 -12.39
C SER A 145 12.88 -31.88 -13.71
N ALA A 146 11.86 -31.31 -14.35
CA ALA A 146 11.33 -31.83 -15.61
C ALA A 146 12.23 -31.49 -16.81
N SER A 147 12.39 -32.39 -17.78
CA SER A 147 13.07 -32.06 -19.04
C SER A 147 12.25 -31.06 -19.88
N ASN A 148 10.92 -31.18 -19.85
CA ASN A 148 9.96 -30.28 -20.50
C ASN A 148 8.91 -29.86 -19.46
N PRO A 149 9.15 -28.79 -18.67
CA PRO A 149 8.17 -28.32 -17.70
C PRO A 149 6.90 -27.82 -18.41
N SER A 150 5.74 -28.03 -17.78
CA SER A 150 4.44 -27.53 -18.24
C SER A 150 3.70 -26.86 -17.09
N LEU A 151 4.09 -25.61 -16.80
CA LEU A 151 3.36 -24.80 -15.83
C LEU A 151 2.22 -24.06 -16.53
N ASN A 152 1.07 -23.94 -15.84
CA ASN A 152 -0.02 -23.13 -16.34
C ASN A 152 0.29 -21.63 -16.17
N LEU A 153 -0.38 -20.79 -16.96
CA LEU A 153 -0.14 -19.34 -16.99
C LEU A 153 -0.21 -18.66 -15.60
N PRO A 154 -1.20 -18.92 -14.72
CA PRO A 154 -1.23 -18.33 -13.39
C PRO A 154 0.02 -18.63 -12.55
N LYS A 155 0.49 -19.89 -12.55
CA LYS A 155 1.70 -20.28 -11.81
C LYS A 155 2.94 -19.61 -12.37
N VAL A 156 3.06 -19.48 -13.69
CA VAL A 156 4.16 -18.75 -14.32
C VAL A 156 4.16 -17.29 -13.88
N ILE A 157 3.01 -16.61 -13.91
CA ILE A 157 2.89 -15.22 -13.47
C ILE A 157 3.28 -15.07 -11.99
N ILE A 158 2.86 -16.00 -11.13
CA ILE A 158 3.23 -16.00 -9.71
C ILE A 158 4.76 -16.13 -9.55
N LEU A 159 5.38 -17.15 -10.15
CA LEU A 159 6.83 -17.37 -10.06
C LEU A 159 7.62 -16.18 -10.63
N GLN A 160 7.18 -15.68 -11.77
CA GLN A 160 7.84 -14.56 -12.41
C GLN A 160 7.72 -13.27 -11.57
N SER A 161 6.55 -13.03 -10.97
CA SER A 161 6.36 -11.91 -10.03
C SER A 161 7.26 -12.07 -8.80
N ILE A 162 7.37 -13.27 -8.23
CA ILE A 162 8.28 -13.58 -7.11
C ILE A 162 9.73 -13.21 -7.46
N PHE A 163 10.23 -13.68 -8.61
CA PHE A 163 11.62 -13.42 -9.02
C PHE A 163 11.88 -11.94 -9.26
N ASN A 164 10.95 -11.24 -9.93
CA ASN A 164 11.09 -9.82 -10.21
C ASN A 164 11.00 -8.99 -8.92
N LEU A 165 10.07 -9.30 -8.00
CA LEU A 165 9.93 -8.66 -6.69
C LEU A 165 11.19 -8.84 -5.82
N ALA A 166 11.72 -10.05 -5.77
CA ALA A 166 12.94 -10.34 -5.02
C ALA A 166 14.17 -9.58 -5.58
N SER A 167 14.24 -9.41 -6.90
CA SER A 167 15.33 -8.72 -7.58
C SER A 167 15.37 -7.20 -7.36
N LEU A 168 14.31 -6.60 -6.81
CA LEU A 168 14.29 -5.17 -6.48
C LEU A 168 15.16 -4.81 -5.27
N HIS A 169 15.71 -5.81 -4.58
CA HIS A 169 16.43 -5.62 -3.33
C HIS A 169 17.92 -5.90 -3.47
N GLY A 170 18.74 -5.08 -2.83
CA GLY A 170 20.20 -5.26 -2.77
C GLY A 170 20.85 -5.37 -4.15
N ASN A 171 21.99 -6.06 -4.21
CA ASN A 171 22.72 -6.29 -5.46
C ASN A 171 22.24 -7.57 -6.19
N ASN A 172 20.99 -7.99 -5.97
CA ASN A 172 20.47 -9.22 -6.56
C ASN A 172 20.22 -9.03 -8.06
N SER A 173 20.90 -9.83 -8.88
CA SER A 173 20.79 -9.74 -10.33
C SER A 173 19.85 -10.82 -10.87
N LEU A 174 18.69 -10.39 -11.37
CA LEU A 174 17.85 -11.21 -12.24
C LEU A 174 18.33 -11.02 -13.69
N PRO A 175 18.66 -12.07 -14.46
CA PRO A 175 19.08 -11.93 -15.86
C PRO A 175 18.04 -11.17 -16.70
N ALA A 176 18.48 -10.36 -17.66
CA ALA A 176 17.58 -9.55 -18.49
C ALA A 176 16.57 -10.38 -19.29
N THR A 177 16.92 -11.62 -19.64
CA THR A 177 16.04 -12.60 -20.30
C THR A 177 14.94 -13.14 -19.37
N SER A 178 15.14 -13.02 -18.06
CA SER A 178 14.22 -13.45 -17.01
C SER A 178 13.45 -12.30 -16.38
N ARG A 179 13.48 -11.09 -16.96
CA ARG A 179 12.74 -9.93 -16.43
C ARG A 179 11.45 -9.71 -17.20
N ILE A 180 10.38 -9.38 -16.48
CA ILE A 180 9.24 -8.67 -17.07
C ILE A 180 9.74 -7.26 -17.35
N LYS A 181 9.75 -6.84 -18.61
CA LYS A 181 10.37 -5.57 -19.01
C LYS A 181 9.40 -4.41 -18.85
N LYS A 182 8.16 -4.58 -19.32
CA LYS A 182 7.15 -3.53 -19.32
C LYS A 182 5.93 -3.92 -18.47
N PRO A 183 5.23 -2.95 -17.85
CA PRO A 183 3.94 -3.19 -17.21
C PRO A 183 2.92 -3.86 -18.15
N ALA A 184 2.90 -3.48 -19.43
CA ALA A 184 2.01 -4.05 -20.44
C ALA A 184 2.21 -5.56 -20.68
N ASP A 185 3.45 -6.06 -20.52
CA ASP A 185 3.80 -7.46 -20.76
C ASP A 185 3.04 -8.39 -19.81
N VAL A 186 2.93 -8.01 -18.52
CA VAL A 186 2.13 -8.76 -17.55
C VAL A 186 0.64 -8.45 -17.67
N LEU A 187 0.26 -7.18 -17.87
CA LEU A 187 -1.14 -6.75 -17.93
C LEU A 187 -1.94 -7.50 -19.02
N SER A 188 -1.33 -7.73 -20.18
CA SER A 188 -1.96 -8.41 -21.32
C SER A 188 -2.48 -9.82 -20.99
N CYS A 189 -1.91 -10.49 -19.99
CA CYS A 189 -2.25 -11.85 -19.61
C CYS A 189 -3.43 -11.93 -18.61
N LEU A 190 -3.71 -10.84 -17.90
CA LEU A 190 -4.55 -10.83 -16.70
C LEU A 190 -6.07 -10.89 -16.93
N PRO A 191 -6.66 -10.28 -17.98
CA PRO A 191 -8.11 -10.26 -18.16
C PRO A 191 -8.74 -11.67 -18.21
N SER A 192 -8.06 -12.61 -18.88
CA SER A 192 -8.51 -14.00 -18.97
C SER A 192 -8.51 -14.74 -17.62
N LEU A 193 -7.68 -14.30 -16.67
CA LEU A 193 -7.58 -14.90 -15.33
C LEU A 193 -8.66 -14.35 -14.40
N ALA A 194 -9.01 -13.07 -14.54
CA ALA A 194 -10.02 -12.40 -13.71
C ALA A 194 -11.42 -13.02 -13.81
N VAL A 195 -11.72 -13.71 -14.91
CA VAL A 195 -13.02 -14.36 -15.13
C VAL A 195 -13.07 -15.84 -14.74
N LYS A 196 -11.93 -16.48 -14.40
CA LYS A 196 -11.90 -17.92 -14.11
C LYS A 196 -12.50 -18.29 -12.74
N GLY A 197 -12.43 -17.38 -11.78
CA GLY A 197 -12.97 -17.59 -10.42
C GLY A 197 -12.19 -18.59 -9.56
N ASP A 198 -11.04 -19.09 -10.01
CA ASP A 198 -10.18 -19.98 -9.23
C ASP A 198 -9.13 -19.20 -8.41
N LEU A 199 -8.68 -19.81 -7.31
CA LEU A 199 -7.80 -19.14 -6.34
C LEU A 199 -6.42 -18.80 -6.94
N VAL A 200 -5.85 -19.67 -7.77
CA VAL A 200 -4.49 -19.46 -8.31
C VAL A 200 -4.48 -18.31 -9.34
N SER A 201 -5.56 -18.13 -10.09
CA SER A 201 -5.76 -16.98 -10.97
C SER A 201 -5.85 -15.66 -10.19
N ILE A 202 -6.54 -15.64 -9.05
CA ILE A 202 -6.62 -14.46 -8.17
C ILE A 202 -5.26 -14.18 -7.51
N GLN A 203 -4.53 -15.22 -7.10
CA GLN A 203 -3.16 -15.07 -6.59
C GLN A 203 -2.22 -14.51 -7.66
N ALA A 204 -2.37 -14.91 -8.93
CA ALA A 204 -1.58 -14.37 -10.04
C ALA A 204 -1.88 -12.89 -10.32
N LEU A 205 -3.16 -12.50 -10.25
CA LEU A 205 -3.57 -11.09 -10.35
C LEU A 205 -2.95 -10.25 -9.23
N PHE A 206 -3.05 -10.71 -7.97
CA PHE A 206 -2.47 -10.02 -6.84
C PHE A 206 -0.94 -9.94 -6.91
N ALA A 207 -0.27 -11.03 -7.32
CA ALA A 207 1.19 -11.03 -7.50
C ALA A 207 1.64 -9.98 -8.54
N SER A 208 0.86 -9.84 -9.61
CA SER A 208 1.11 -8.85 -10.67
C SER A 208 0.88 -7.42 -10.16
N GLU A 209 -0.22 -7.18 -9.45
CA GLU A 209 -0.52 -5.87 -8.83
C GLU A 209 0.59 -5.47 -7.84
N LEU A 210 1.02 -6.40 -6.98
CA LEU A 210 2.09 -6.15 -6.02
C LEU A 210 3.43 -5.82 -6.71
N LEU A 211 3.77 -6.52 -7.80
CA LEU A 211 4.94 -6.20 -8.62
C LEU A 211 4.85 -4.79 -9.23
N LEU A 212 3.69 -4.43 -9.76
CA LEU A 212 3.48 -3.11 -10.38
C LEU A 212 3.56 -1.99 -9.34
N VAL A 213 3.00 -2.20 -8.14
CA VAL A 213 3.16 -1.29 -7.00
C VAL A 213 4.64 -1.14 -6.63
N ALA A 214 5.36 -2.26 -6.49
CA ALA A 214 6.78 -2.26 -6.15
C ALA A 214 7.65 -1.52 -7.17
N ARG A 215 7.23 -1.49 -8.43
CA ARG A 215 7.87 -0.77 -9.54
C ARG A 215 7.34 0.64 -9.78
N MET A 216 6.53 1.18 -8.86
CA MET A 216 5.93 2.51 -8.98
C MET A 216 4.99 2.71 -10.19
N SER A 217 4.59 1.66 -10.93
CA SER A 217 3.56 1.76 -11.98
C SER A 217 2.16 1.69 -11.36
N LEU A 218 1.83 2.73 -10.58
CA LEU A 218 0.64 2.76 -9.75
C LEU A 218 -0.66 2.78 -10.57
N ARG A 219 -0.66 3.41 -11.77
CA ARG A 219 -1.81 3.40 -12.67
C ARG A 219 -2.14 2.01 -13.18
N THR A 220 -1.13 1.32 -13.70
CA THR A 220 -1.28 -0.06 -14.17
C THR A 220 -1.69 -0.95 -13.01
N ALA A 221 -1.07 -0.79 -11.84
CA ALA A 221 -1.46 -1.50 -10.62
C ALA A 221 -2.95 -1.27 -10.28
N ALA A 222 -3.43 -0.02 -10.28
CA ALA A 222 -4.83 0.29 -10.00
C ALA A 222 -5.80 -0.31 -11.03
N ALA A 223 -5.41 -0.40 -12.30
CA ALA A 223 -6.19 -1.10 -13.32
C ALA A 223 -6.29 -2.61 -13.00
N VAL A 224 -5.19 -3.23 -12.57
CA VAL A 224 -5.19 -4.61 -12.08
C VAL A 224 -6.03 -4.75 -10.81
N GLY A 225 -5.96 -3.81 -9.88
CA GLY A 225 -6.80 -3.75 -8.67
C GLY A 225 -8.30 -3.72 -8.98
N GLY A 226 -8.70 -3.04 -10.06
CA GLY A 226 -10.07 -3.07 -10.57
C GLY A 226 -10.51 -4.45 -11.07
N LEU A 227 -9.64 -5.14 -11.82
CA LEU A 227 -9.87 -6.54 -12.25
C LEU A 227 -9.94 -7.47 -11.04
N LEU A 228 -9.03 -7.29 -10.09
CA LEU A 228 -8.90 -8.11 -8.89
C LEU A 228 -10.12 -7.96 -7.97
N SER A 229 -10.57 -6.73 -7.73
CA SER A 229 -11.80 -6.42 -6.98
C SER A 229 -13.00 -7.13 -7.59
N ARG A 230 -13.14 -7.11 -8.92
CA ARG A 230 -14.22 -7.85 -9.58
C ARG A 230 -14.06 -9.37 -9.41
N ALA A 231 -12.84 -9.90 -9.56
CA ALA A 231 -12.56 -11.32 -9.42
C ALA A 231 -12.87 -11.85 -8.01
N ILE A 232 -12.50 -11.12 -6.94
CA ILE A 232 -12.81 -11.53 -5.56
C ILE A 232 -14.31 -11.51 -5.26
N PHE A 233 -15.08 -10.63 -5.89
CA PHE A 233 -16.53 -10.61 -5.73
C PHE A 233 -17.18 -11.80 -6.43
N LEU A 234 -16.77 -12.09 -7.67
CA LEU A 234 -17.25 -13.25 -8.42
C LEU A 234 -16.91 -14.58 -7.73
N ALA A 235 -15.73 -14.69 -7.11
CA ALA A 235 -15.29 -15.87 -6.40
C ALA A 235 -15.72 -15.93 -4.92
N GLY A 236 -16.44 -14.90 -4.42
CA GLY A 236 -16.95 -14.86 -3.05
C GLY A 236 -15.89 -14.68 -1.95
N LEU A 237 -14.68 -14.18 -2.26
CA LEU A 237 -13.58 -14.03 -1.29
C LEU A 237 -13.82 -12.93 -0.25
N HIS A 238 -14.72 -11.99 -0.54
CA HIS A 238 -15.19 -10.96 0.40
C HIS A 238 -16.12 -11.51 1.49
N ARG A 239 -16.52 -12.78 1.38
CA ARG A 239 -17.32 -13.49 2.38
C ARG A 239 -16.45 -14.43 3.19
N CYS A 240 -16.75 -14.57 4.47
CA CYS A 240 -15.97 -15.43 5.34
C CYS A 240 -15.97 -16.89 4.83
N PRO A 241 -14.79 -17.49 4.53
CA PRO A 241 -14.73 -18.86 4.03
C PRO A 241 -15.19 -19.88 5.08
N CYS A 242 -15.10 -19.55 6.37
CA CYS A 242 -15.49 -20.41 7.49
C CYS A 242 -17.00 -20.71 7.54
N ARG A 243 -17.83 -20.03 6.73
CA ARG A 243 -19.27 -20.34 6.58
C ARG A 243 -19.51 -21.57 5.72
N TYR A 244 -18.55 -21.97 4.91
CA TYR A 244 -18.73 -22.96 3.86
C TYR A 244 -18.08 -24.28 4.25
N ALA A 245 -18.91 -25.26 4.64
CA ALA A 245 -18.44 -26.58 5.11
C ALA A 245 -17.60 -27.37 4.09
N GLN A 246 -17.73 -27.04 2.80
CA GLN A 246 -16.95 -27.67 1.72
C GLN A 246 -15.49 -27.21 1.64
N LEU A 247 -15.12 -26.12 2.34
CA LEU A 247 -13.75 -25.62 2.35
C LEU A 247 -12.97 -26.26 3.50
N SER A 248 -11.76 -26.71 3.20
CA SER A 248 -10.83 -27.17 4.24
C SER A 248 -10.35 -26.01 5.12
N THR A 249 -9.75 -26.33 6.26
CA THR A 249 -9.11 -25.33 7.13
C THR A 249 -8.00 -24.58 6.41
N ASP A 250 -7.25 -25.28 5.56
CA ASP A 250 -6.15 -24.70 4.78
C ASP A 250 -6.69 -23.78 3.69
N ASP A 251 -7.79 -24.17 3.02
CA ASP A 251 -8.48 -23.31 2.06
C ASP A 251 -9.03 -22.04 2.72
N CYS A 252 -9.58 -22.16 3.92
CA CYS A 252 -10.06 -21.01 4.69
C CYS A 252 -8.91 -20.06 5.05
N ASP A 253 -7.79 -20.59 5.52
CA ASP A 253 -6.61 -19.80 5.88
C ASP A 253 -6.03 -19.06 4.67
N ILE A 254 -5.79 -19.73 3.54
CA ILE A 254 -5.22 -19.09 2.34
C ILE A 254 -6.19 -18.06 1.73
N ARG A 255 -7.50 -18.32 1.73
CA ARG A 255 -8.52 -17.38 1.23
C ARG A 255 -8.56 -16.11 2.07
N LYS A 256 -8.52 -16.24 3.41
CA LYS A 256 -8.46 -15.09 4.32
C LYS A 256 -7.19 -14.27 4.11
N ARG A 257 -6.03 -14.93 4.05
CA ARG A 257 -4.75 -14.24 3.80
C ARG A 257 -4.74 -13.47 2.49
N LEU A 258 -5.20 -14.12 1.40
CA LEU A 258 -5.27 -13.48 0.10
C LEU A 258 -6.24 -12.31 0.11
N PHE A 259 -7.46 -12.48 0.62
CA PHE A 259 -8.44 -11.39 0.69
C PHE A 259 -7.89 -10.18 1.46
N TRP A 260 -7.34 -10.41 2.65
CA TRP A 260 -6.81 -9.33 3.47
C TRP A 260 -5.56 -8.67 2.88
N SER A 261 -4.73 -9.40 2.12
CA SER A 261 -3.61 -8.82 1.36
C SER A 261 -4.11 -7.88 0.26
N ILE A 262 -5.16 -8.29 -0.46
CA ILE A 262 -5.83 -7.47 -1.49
C ILE A 262 -6.45 -6.22 -0.86
N TYR A 263 -7.14 -6.39 0.27
CA TYR A 263 -7.76 -5.32 1.05
C TYR A 263 -6.76 -4.24 1.49
N VAL A 264 -5.55 -4.63 1.90
CA VAL A 264 -4.48 -3.68 2.27
C VAL A 264 -3.99 -2.91 1.03
N LEU A 265 -3.75 -3.61 -0.08
CA LEU A 265 -3.19 -3.00 -1.30
C LEU A 265 -4.18 -2.06 -1.99
N ASP A 266 -5.48 -2.39 -2.01
CA ASP A 266 -6.58 -1.53 -2.51
C ASP A 266 -6.56 -0.15 -1.86
N ARG A 267 -6.29 -0.10 -0.54
CA ARG A 267 -6.34 1.14 0.26
C ARG A 267 -5.09 1.96 0.10
N TYR A 268 -3.94 1.28 -0.01
CA TYR A 268 -2.71 1.92 -0.39
C TYR A 268 -2.84 2.61 -1.75
N LEU A 269 -3.34 1.91 -2.78
CA LEU A 269 -3.53 2.46 -4.12
C LEU A 269 -4.57 3.58 -4.15
N SER A 270 -5.70 3.40 -3.45
CA SER A 270 -6.73 4.44 -3.29
C SER A 270 -6.15 5.70 -2.66
N GLN A 271 -5.33 5.57 -1.62
CA GLN A 271 -4.63 6.68 -0.99
C GLN A 271 -3.66 7.36 -1.96
N ALA A 272 -2.80 6.58 -2.61
CA ALA A 272 -1.71 7.08 -3.45
C ALA A 272 -2.22 7.84 -4.68
N LEU A 273 -3.26 7.33 -5.34
CA LEU A 273 -3.83 7.93 -6.55
C LEU A 273 -5.03 8.83 -6.29
N GLY A 274 -5.64 8.77 -5.10
CA GLY A 274 -6.89 9.47 -4.82
C GLY A 274 -8.11 8.85 -5.48
N HIS A 275 -8.08 7.55 -5.72
CA HIS A 275 -9.22 6.82 -6.24
C HIS A 275 -10.20 6.44 -5.11
N PRO A 276 -11.50 6.24 -5.42
CA PRO A 276 -12.43 5.63 -4.49
C PRO A 276 -11.97 4.24 -4.07
N LEU A 277 -12.30 3.83 -2.84
CA LEU A 277 -12.06 2.48 -2.35
C LEU A 277 -12.73 1.45 -3.28
N GLY A 278 -11.96 0.48 -3.78
CA GLY A 278 -12.49 -0.63 -4.58
C GLY A 278 -13.29 -1.62 -3.73
N ILE A 279 -12.96 -1.73 -2.45
CA ILE A 279 -13.63 -2.60 -1.48
C ILE A 279 -14.24 -1.75 -0.36
N GLN A 280 -15.57 -1.72 -0.31
CA GLN A 280 -16.34 -1.07 0.75
C GLN A 280 -16.41 -1.96 1.98
N ASP A 281 -16.14 -1.40 3.16
CA ASP A 281 -16.17 -2.16 4.41
C ASP A 281 -17.56 -2.76 4.72
N SER A 282 -18.64 -2.12 4.24
CA SER A 282 -20.00 -2.63 4.39
C SER A 282 -20.28 -3.94 3.65
N ASP A 283 -19.45 -4.27 2.65
CA ASP A 283 -19.62 -5.47 1.83
C ASP A 283 -18.80 -6.66 2.36
N VAL A 284 -17.95 -6.45 3.36
CA VAL A 284 -16.96 -7.42 3.84
C VAL A 284 -17.41 -8.08 5.15
N ASP A 285 -17.44 -9.41 5.18
CA ASP A 285 -17.71 -10.16 6.41
C ASP A 285 -16.64 -11.24 6.72
N VAL A 286 -15.48 -11.17 6.06
CA VAL A 286 -14.34 -12.05 6.32
C VAL A 286 -13.90 -11.96 7.78
N CYS A 287 -13.69 -13.10 8.44
CA CYS A 287 -13.22 -13.11 9.82
C CYS A 287 -11.84 -12.44 9.97
N PRO A 288 -11.55 -11.83 11.12
CA PRO A 288 -10.22 -11.38 11.48
C PRO A 288 -9.17 -12.50 11.34
N LEU A 289 -7.92 -12.12 11.05
CA LEU A 289 -6.79 -13.05 11.01
C LEU A 289 -6.34 -13.48 12.41
N MET A 290 -6.54 -12.59 13.38
CA MET A 290 -6.28 -12.81 14.80
C MET A 290 -7.61 -12.88 15.57
N GLY A 291 -7.70 -13.81 16.52
CA GLY A 291 -8.88 -13.98 17.38
C GLY A 291 -9.81 -15.10 16.93
N PRO A 292 -10.97 -15.25 17.59
CA PRO A 292 -11.90 -16.34 17.33
C PRO A 292 -12.57 -16.19 15.96
N GLU A 293 -12.84 -17.32 15.32
CA GLU A 293 -13.71 -17.36 14.14
C GLU A 293 -15.11 -16.94 14.54
N LEU A 294 -15.60 -15.83 13.97
CA LEU A 294 -16.94 -15.30 14.26
C LEU A 294 -18.03 -16.05 13.48
N HIS A 295 -17.64 -16.83 12.48
CA HIS A 295 -18.54 -17.53 11.58
C HIS A 295 -18.22 -19.03 11.56
N HIS A 296 -19.27 -19.84 11.61
CA HIS A 296 -19.16 -21.30 11.52
C HIS A 296 -20.26 -21.84 10.59
N PRO A 297 -20.04 -22.99 9.93
CA PRO A 297 -21.02 -23.56 9.02
C PRO A 297 -22.33 -23.98 9.71
N GLN A 298 -22.30 -24.16 11.04
CA GLN A 298 -23.41 -24.64 11.85
C GLN A 298 -24.18 -23.52 12.56
N LEU A 299 -23.74 -22.26 12.47
CA LEU A 299 -24.50 -21.12 12.98
C LEU A 299 -25.53 -20.70 11.93
N GLN A 300 -26.81 -21.01 12.17
CA GLN A 300 -27.91 -20.39 11.43
C GLN A 300 -27.88 -18.87 11.63
N PRO A 301 -28.33 -18.06 10.64
CA PRO A 301 -28.42 -16.62 10.82
C PRO A 301 -29.29 -16.34 12.03
N THR A 302 -28.68 -15.89 13.12
CA THR A 302 -29.43 -15.41 14.27
C THR A 302 -30.30 -14.28 13.79
N THR A 303 -31.59 -14.37 14.12
CA THR A 303 -32.56 -13.28 14.05
C THR A 303 -31.89 -11.96 14.39
N PRO A 304 -32.21 -10.85 13.70
CA PRO A 304 -31.57 -9.56 13.97
C PRO A 304 -31.65 -9.28 15.46
N PHE A 305 -30.49 -9.12 16.10
CA PHE A 305 -30.39 -8.75 17.51
C PHE A 305 -31.28 -7.52 17.71
N ARG A 306 -32.38 -7.68 18.44
CA ARG A 306 -33.11 -6.52 18.98
C ARG A 306 -32.17 -5.85 19.95
N LEU A 307 -31.74 -4.64 19.58
CA LEU A 307 -31.11 -3.67 20.47
C LEU A 307 -32.15 -3.18 21.48
N ASP A 308 -32.50 -4.02 22.44
CA ASP A 308 -33.14 -3.54 23.66
C ASP A 308 -32.11 -3.63 24.79
N GLU A 309 -31.70 -2.45 25.25
CA GLU A 309 -30.99 -2.17 26.52
C GLU A 309 -29.52 -2.63 26.63
N ALA A 310 -28.63 -1.90 25.96
CA ALA A 310 -27.27 -1.69 26.46
C ALA A 310 -26.84 -0.23 26.25
N ASN A 311 -26.98 0.56 27.32
CA ASN A 311 -26.23 1.81 27.49
C ASN A 311 -24.75 1.46 27.61
N SER A 312 -24.04 1.35 26.48
CA SER A 312 -22.58 1.41 26.45
C SER A 312 -22.11 1.88 25.07
N SER A 313 -21.45 3.03 25.08
CA SER A 313 -20.70 3.64 23.97
C SER A 313 -19.44 2.84 23.59
N ALA A 314 -19.52 1.51 23.58
CA ALA A 314 -18.40 0.64 23.23
C ALA A 314 -18.43 0.42 21.72
N SER A 315 -17.45 1.02 21.04
CA SER A 315 -17.12 0.68 19.66
C SER A 315 -16.93 -0.84 19.54
N PRO A 316 -17.43 -1.50 18.47
CA PRO A 316 -17.18 -2.93 18.22
C PRO A 316 -15.68 -3.27 18.03
N PHE A 317 -14.79 -2.28 18.14
CA PHE A 317 -13.34 -2.37 18.02
C PHE A 317 -12.57 -2.19 19.34
N SER A 318 -13.25 -2.15 20.49
CA SER A 318 -12.54 -2.25 21.78
C SER A 318 -12.11 -3.70 22.02
N GLY A 319 -10.98 -4.08 21.42
CA GLY A 319 -10.39 -5.41 21.56
C GLY A 319 -10.14 -5.74 23.02
N THR A 320 -10.98 -6.60 23.60
CA THR A 320 -10.62 -7.37 24.79
C THR A 320 -9.80 -8.54 24.28
N PHE A 321 -8.47 -8.45 24.41
CA PHE A 321 -7.57 -9.55 24.11
C PHE A 321 -7.76 -10.65 25.18
N PRO A 322 -8.05 -11.91 24.81
CA PRO A 322 -8.12 -13.00 25.78
C PRO A 322 -6.73 -13.30 26.34
N ASP A 323 -6.65 -13.53 27.65
CA ASP A 323 -5.42 -13.93 28.34
C ASP A 323 -4.76 -15.16 27.70
N SER A 324 -3.45 -15.07 27.56
CA SER A 324 -2.55 -16.11 27.08
C SER A 324 -2.57 -17.36 27.98
N SER A 325 -3.45 -18.32 27.71
CA SER A 325 -3.42 -19.63 28.40
C SER A 325 -3.94 -20.81 27.57
N SER A 326 -3.52 -20.93 26.30
CA SER A 326 -3.63 -22.21 25.58
C SER A 326 -2.47 -22.41 24.60
N SER A 327 -1.63 -23.39 24.90
CA SER A 327 -0.27 -23.61 24.40
C SER A 327 -0.13 -24.01 22.92
N ASP A 328 -1.23 -24.24 22.20
CA ASP A 328 -1.22 -24.66 20.79
C ASP A 328 -1.60 -23.53 19.80
N ASN A 329 -2.16 -22.42 20.32
CA ASN A 329 -2.53 -21.23 19.53
C ASN A 329 -1.41 -20.17 19.43
N GLY A 330 -0.35 -20.28 20.23
CA GLY A 330 0.73 -19.29 20.27
C GLY A 330 1.50 -19.13 18.95
N GLN A 331 1.74 -20.22 18.23
CA GLN A 331 2.42 -20.18 16.93
C GLN A 331 1.54 -19.62 15.80
N LYS A 332 0.22 -19.81 15.86
CA LYS A 332 -0.72 -19.22 14.89
C LYS A 332 -0.90 -17.71 15.12
N HIS A 333 -0.85 -17.27 16.38
CA HIS A 333 -0.93 -15.84 16.74
C HIS A 333 0.21 -15.02 16.16
N ASP A 334 1.43 -15.58 16.10
CA ASP A 334 2.58 -14.86 15.55
C ASP A 334 2.56 -14.82 14.01
N ARG A 335 2.07 -15.91 13.38
CA ARG A 335 2.17 -16.11 11.92
C ARG A 335 1.49 -15.03 11.07
N HIS A 336 0.38 -14.45 11.55
CA HIS A 336 -0.40 -13.46 10.80
C HIS A 336 -0.44 -12.09 11.48
N LEU A 337 0.41 -11.87 12.50
CA LEU A 337 0.42 -10.66 13.32
C LEU A 337 0.57 -9.39 12.47
N ILE A 338 1.56 -9.39 11.57
CA ILE A 338 1.88 -8.26 10.69
C ILE A 338 0.69 -7.90 9.79
N LEU A 339 0.15 -8.89 9.06
CA LEU A 339 -0.99 -8.67 8.18
C LEU A 339 -2.23 -8.22 8.97
N SER A 340 -2.45 -8.74 10.19
CA SER A 340 -3.58 -8.33 11.03
C SER A 340 -3.52 -6.84 11.38
N PHE A 341 -2.38 -6.35 11.87
CA PHE A 341 -2.23 -4.92 12.18
C PHE A 341 -2.22 -4.04 10.93
N GLN A 342 -1.73 -4.54 9.79
CA GLN A 342 -1.88 -3.86 8.51
C GLN A 342 -3.34 -3.72 8.06
N VAL A 343 -4.17 -4.73 8.32
CA VAL A 343 -5.61 -4.68 8.03
C VAL A 343 -6.31 -3.63 8.90
N GLU A 344 -5.98 -3.59 10.19
CA GLU A 344 -6.51 -2.57 11.12
C GLU A 344 -6.10 -1.15 10.70
N TYR A 345 -4.83 -0.95 10.37
CA TYR A 345 -4.35 0.28 9.75
C TYR A 345 -5.16 0.62 8.49
N SER A 346 -5.37 -0.35 7.60
CA SER A 346 -6.04 -0.14 6.31
C SER A 346 -7.53 0.21 6.48
N ARG A 347 -8.19 -0.28 7.54
CA ARG A 347 -9.54 0.15 7.93
C ARG A 347 -9.57 1.62 8.34
N LEU A 348 -8.62 2.04 9.19
CA LEU A 348 -8.50 3.44 9.61
C LEU A 348 -8.17 4.35 8.43
N LEU A 349 -7.30 3.90 7.52
CA LEU A 349 -7.01 4.57 6.26
C LEU A 349 -8.27 4.70 5.40
N GLY A 350 -9.04 3.62 5.22
CA GLY A 350 -10.31 3.65 4.50
C GLY A 350 -11.27 4.70 5.07
N ARG A 351 -11.46 4.71 6.40
CA ARG A 351 -12.27 5.72 7.10
C ARG A 351 -11.76 7.14 6.88
N ALA A 352 -10.44 7.37 6.93
CA ALA A 352 -9.84 8.67 6.65
C ALA A 352 -10.12 9.12 5.20
N LEU A 353 -9.98 8.20 4.23
CA LEU A 353 -10.28 8.46 2.82
C LEU A 353 -11.76 8.82 2.62
N GLU A 354 -12.68 8.10 3.26
CA GLU A 354 -14.11 8.39 3.17
C GLU A 354 -14.50 9.72 3.86
N LEU A 355 -13.86 10.06 4.96
CA LEU A 355 -14.16 11.29 5.71
C LEU A 355 -13.65 12.53 4.97
N PHE A 356 -12.41 12.49 4.44
CA PHE A 356 -11.74 13.68 3.91
C PHE A 356 -11.75 13.79 2.38
N HIS A 357 -11.81 12.66 1.68
CA HIS A 357 -11.51 12.58 0.24
C HIS A 357 -12.64 11.98 -0.60
N LYS A 358 -13.81 11.75 -0.01
CA LYS A 358 -15.04 11.36 -0.73
C LYS A 358 -15.58 12.51 -1.58
N SER A 359 -16.54 12.18 -2.46
CA SER A 359 -17.23 13.15 -3.32
C SER A 359 -17.68 14.39 -2.55
N LEU A 360 -17.36 15.58 -3.06
CA LEU A 360 -17.72 16.86 -2.45
C LEU A 360 -19.22 17.02 -2.19
N HIS A 361 -20.06 16.31 -2.95
CA HIS A 361 -21.52 16.34 -2.80
C HIS A 361 -22.03 15.62 -1.55
N ILE A 362 -21.27 14.64 -1.04
CA ILE A 362 -21.66 13.80 0.11
C ILE A 362 -20.69 14.00 1.28
N ARG A 363 -19.48 14.51 1.02
CA ARG A 363 -18.45 14.73 2.03
C ARG A 363 -18.96 15.66 3.12
N SER A 364 -19.11 15.10 4.32
CA SER A 364 -19.44 15.80 5.55
C SER A 364 -18.34 15.54 6.55
N ILE A 365 -17.65 16.60 6.97
CA ILE A 365 -16.56 16.52 7.93
C ILE A 365 -17.11 16.98 9.28
N ASP A 366 -17.64 16.05 10.06
CA ASP A 366 -18.16 16.33 11.39
C ASP A 366 -17.06 16.20 12.47
N PRO A 367 -17.00 17.11 13.46
CA PRO A 367 -15.98 17.07 14.51
C PRO A 367 -15.97 15.76 15.31
N SER A 368 -17.12 15.13 15.52
CA SER A 368 -17.24 13.85 16.24
C SER A 368 -16.55 12.71 15.50
N SER A 369 -16.71 12.59 14.19
CA SER A 369 -16.04 11.57 13.36
C SER A 369 -14.55 11.81 13.29
N ILE A 370 -14.11 13.07 13.25
CA ILE A 370 -12.67 13.40 13.32
C ILE A 370 -12.10 12.96 14.66
N LEU A 371 -12.79 13.28 15.76
CA LEU A 371 -12.36 12.89 17.11
C LEU A 371 -12.33 11.38 17.25
N SER A 372 -13.38 10.68 16.80
CA SER A 372 -13.44 9.22 16.80
C SER A 372 -12.30 8.61 15.99
N LEU A 373 -12.05 9.08 14.77
CA LEU A 373 -10.96 8.59 13.93
C LEU A 373 -9.61 8.79 14.61
N ARG A 374 -9.35 9.97 15.20
CA ARG A 374 -8.10 10.25 15.92
C ARG A 374 -7.92 9.37 17.14
N THR A 375 -8.99 9.17 17.92
CA THR A 375 -8.98 8.26 19.08
C THR A 375 -8.64 6.84 18.64
N ASP A 376 -9.26 6.36 17.56
CA ASP A 376 -9.03 5.00 17.06
C ASP A 376 -7.63 4.83 16.47
N ILE A 377 -7.07 5.85 15.81
CA ILE A 377 -5.67 5.85 15.35
C ILE A 377 -4.72 5.71 16.54
N ASN A 378 -4.92 6.49 17.61
CA ASN A 378 -4.09 6.41 18.80
C ASN A 378 -4.28 5.07 19.53
N ALA A 379 -5.50 4.55 19.61
CA ALA A 379 -5.79 3.26 20.22
C ALA A 379 -5.11 2.11 19.47
N TRP A 380 -5.19 2.11 18.13
CA TRP A 380 -4.46 1.15 17.29
C TRP A 380 -2.95 1.25 17.51
N TRP A 381 -2.38 2.46 17.52
CA TRP A 381 -0.95 2.67 17.77
C TRP A 381 -0.51 2.11 19.13
N ASN A 382 -1.33 2.29 20.17
CA ASN A 382 -1.05 1.80 21.53
C ASN A 382 -1.29 0.29 21.68
N ALA A 383 -2.07 -0.33 20.78
CA ALA A 383 -2.32 -1.76 20.79
C ALA A 383 -1.21 -2.57 20.10
N LEU A 384 -0.34 -1.91 19.34
CA LEU A 384 0.82 -2.57 18.72
C LEU A 384 1.77 -3.12 19.80
N PRO A 385 2.29 -4.35 19.63
CA PRO A 385 3.37 -4.86 20.46
C PRO A 385 4.60 -3.94 20.41
N SER A 386 5.36 -3.86 21.51
CA SER A 386 6.57 -3.03 21.58
C SER A 386 7.58 -3.36 20.47
N SER A 387 7.65 -4.61 20.01
CA SER A 387 8.49 -5.03 18.87
C SER A 387 8.13 -4.36 17.54
N LEU A 388 6.88 -3.91 17.37
CA LEU A 388 6.38 -3.20 16.19
C LEU A 388 6.25 -1.69 16.41
N GLN A 389 6.31 -1.23 17.66
CA GLN A 389 6.16 0.18 18.02
C GLN A 389 7.51 0.88 18.25
N GLU A 390 8.49 0.17 18.81
CA GLU A 390 9.79 0.72 19.17
C GLU A 390 10.87 0.34 18.15
N TYR A 391 11.56 1.34 17.59
CA TYR A 391 12.68 1.08 16.69
C TYR A 391 13.85 0.46 17.44
N GLN A 392 14.01 -0.86 17.28
CA GLN A 392 15.15 -1.60 17.76
C GLN A 392 16.00 -2.05 16.57
N PRO A 393 17.22 -1.52 16.38
CA PRO A 393 18.13 -2.04 15.37
C PRO A 393 18.65 -3.41 15.81
N THR A 394 18.57 -4.40 14.93
CA THR A 394 19.24 -5.69 15.14
C THR A 394 20.74 -5.45 15.29
N PRO A 395 21.40 -5.98 16.34
CA PRO A 395 22.86 -5.93 16.42
C PRO A 395 23.45 -6.68 15.22
N GLN A 396 24.29 -6.01 14.44
CA GLN A 396 25.06 -6.62 13.34
C GLN A 396 26.07 -7.61 13.94
N THR A 397 25.66 -8.83 14.27
CA THR A 397 26.58 -9.91 14.63
C THR A 397 27.26 -10.43 13.38
N ASP A 398 28.60 -10.44 13.41
CA ASP A 398 29.58 -10.94 12.45
C ASP A 398 29.07 -11.38 11.07
N ILE A 399 29.53 -10.63 10.07
CA ILE A 399 29.39 -10.79 8.63
C ILE A 399 29.71 -12.24 8.22
N THR A 400 28.71 -13.11 8.25
CA THR A 400 28.70 -14.32 7.44
C THR A 400 28.07 -13.95 6.10
N GLN A 401 28.63 -14.49 5.01
CA GLN A 401 28.40 -14.05 3.62
C GLN A 401 26.97 -14.22 3.09
N ASP A 402 26.02 -14.69 3.91
CA ASP A 402 24.59 -14.71 3.59
C ASP A 402 23.95 -13.36 3.97
N GLN A 403 24.11 -12.37 3.09
CA GLN A 403 23.43 -11.08 3.18
C GLN A 403 21.91 -11.25 2.95
N SER A 404 21.19 -11.83 3.92
CA SER A 404 19.74 -11.64 4.03
C SER A 404 19.51 -10.18 4.38
N LEU A 405 18.94 -9.40 3.47
CA LEU A 405 18.57 -8.02 3.73
C LEU A 405 17.59 -8.00 4.90
N GLU A 406 18.07 -7.55 6.06
CA GLU A 406 17.23 -7.41 7.23
C GLU A 406 16.20 -6.30 6.98
N PHE A 407 14.96 -6.58 7.37
CA PHE A 407 13.88 -5.63 7.35
C PHE A 407 13.43 -5.32 8.77
N ASN A 408 13.22 -4.05 9.06
CA ASN A 408 12.76 -3.61 10.36
C ASN A 408 11.24 -3.36 10.33
N GLU A 409 10.48 -4.27 10.92
CA GLU A 409 9.01 -4.21 11.00
C GLU A 409 8.51 -3.00 11.79
N SER A 410 9.19 -2.62 12.87
CA SER A 410 8.78 -1.46 13.66
C SER A 410 8.84 -0.17 12.84
N ALA A 411 9.88 -0.01 12.01
CA ALA A 411 10.00 1.15 11.14
C ALA A 411 8.89 1.23 10.09
N TYR A 412 8.38 0.09 9.62
CA TYR A 412 7.21 0.04 8.76
C TYR A 412 5.96 0.58 9.46
N PHE A 413 5.67 0.12 10.68
CA PHE A 413 4.49 0.56 11.42
C PHE A 413 4.60 2.02 11.91
N ILE A 414 5.79 2.48 12.34
CA ILE A 414 6.07 3.89 12.65
C ILE A 414 5.76 4.77 11.44
N LEU A 415 6.18 4.34 10.25
CA LEU A 415 5.90 5.04 9.00
C LEU A 415 4.39 5.08 8.72
N LEU A 416 3.71 3.94 8.77
CA LEU A 416 2.26 3.85 8.51
C LEU A 416 1.48 4.78 9.45
N HIS A 417 1.76 4.72 10.75
CA HIS A 417 1.14 5.59 11.74
C HIS A 417 1.34 7.07 11.40
N SER A 418 2.60 7.48 11.18
CA SER A 418 2.93 8.88 10.88
C SER A 418 2.30 9.35 9.56
N GLN A 419 2.24 8.47 8.56
CA GLN A 419 1.59 8.74 7.28
C GLN A 419 0.08 8.95 7.43
N LEU A 420 -0.59 8.14 8.24
CA LEU A 420 -2.02 8.29 8.51
C LEU A 420 -2.35 9.54 9.32
N VAL A 421 -1.49 9.91 10.28
CA VAL A 421 -1.58 11.20 10.98
C VAL A 421 -1.45 12.35 9.99
N LEU A 422 -0.45 12.31 9.10
CA LEU A 422 -0.25 13.34 8.09
C LEU A 422 -1.47 13.44 7.16
N LEU A 423 -1.94 12.32 6.62
CA LEU A 423 -3.12 12.26 5.75
C LEU A 423 -4.36 12.85 6.44
N SER A 424 -4.56 12.55 7.72
CA SER A 424 -5.72 12.99 8.51
C SER A 424 -5.64 14.45 8.98
N HIS A 425 -4.56 15.18 8.67
CA HIS A 425 -4.42 16.62 9.01
C HIS A 425 -4.15 17.48 7.78
N ARG A 426 -3.66 16.89 6.68
CA ARG A 426 -3.37 17.61 5.43
C ARG A 426 -4.54 18.42 4.86
N PRO A 427 -5.82 17.98 4.94
CA PRO A 427 -6.94 18.76 4.38
C PRO A 427 -7.04 20.18 4.93
N TRP A 428 -6.68 20.39 6.19
CA TRP A 428 -6.70 21.71 6.84
C TRP A 428 -5.56 22.63 6.42
N LEU A 429 -4.51 22.09 5.79
CA LEU A 429 -3.44 22.90 5.21
C LEU A 429 -3.90 23.66 3.94
N SER A 430 -5.14 23.45 3.51
CA SER A 430 -5.81 24.24 2.47
C SER A 430 -6.49 25.50 2.99
N LEU A 431 -6.61 25.66 4.32
CA LEU A 431 -7.23 26.81 4.97
C LEU A 431 -6.27 27.99 5.06
N GLU A 432 -6.78 29.16 5.46
CA GLU A 432 -5.96 30.34 5.66
C GLU A 432 -4.92 30.11 6.78
N PRO A 433 -3.64 30.49 6.58
CA PRO A 433 -2.58 30.27 7.58
C PRO A 433 -2.83 30.90 8.95
N ALA A 434 -3.69 31.91 9.03
CA ALA A 434 -4.08 32.56 10.28
C ALA A 434 -5.10 31.75 11.10
N SER A 435 -5.79 30.78 10.49
CA SER A 435 -6.83 30.00 11.17
C SER A 435 -6.22 29.05 12.24
N PRO A 436 -6.89 28.89 13.40
CA PRO A 436 -6.42 27.98 14.44
C PRO A 436 -6.39 26.52 13.97
N GLU A 437 -7.31 26.14 13.09
CA GLU A 437 -7.36 24.80 12.49
C GLU A 437 -6.13 24.53 11.63
N PHE A 438 -5.73 25.49 10.78
CA PHE A 438 -4.50 25.40 10.00
C PHE A 438 -3.28 25.27 10.91
N GLN A 439 -3.17 26.12 11.93
CA GLN A 439 -2.01 26.14 12.83
C GLN A 439 -1.87 24.82 13.58
N SER A 440 -2.98 24.32 14.14
CA SER A 440 -3.02 23.03 14.83
C SER A 440 -2.66 21.87 13.89
N ALA A 441 -3.26 21.82 12.71
CA ALA A 441 -2.99 20.78 11.72
C ALA A 441 -1.52 20.80 11.25
N LEU A 442 -0.96 21.98 11.02
CA LEU A 442 0.44 22.12 10.62
C LEU A 442 1.40 21.58 11.68
N GLN A 443 1.15 21.82 12.97
CA GLN A 443 2.00 21.26 14.04
C GLN A 443 1.94 19.72 14.10
N ALA A 444 0.76 19.14 13.91
CA ALA A 444 0.61 17.69 13.78
C ALA A 444 1.37 17.15 12.56
N CYS A 445 1.23 17.80 11.41
CA CYS A 445 1.94 17.43 10.18
C CYS A 445 3.46 17.58 10.32
N ILE A 446 3.99 18.62 10.97
CA ILE A 446 5.43 18.79 11.23
C ILE A 446 5.94 17.63 12.10
N SER A 447 5.19 17.26 13.14
CA SER A 447 5.58 16.19 14.06
C SER A 447 5.65 14.84 13.34
N ALA A 448 4.61 14.52 12.56
CA ALA A 448 4.58 13.32 11.72
C ALA A 448 5.67 13.32 10.64
N ALA A 449 5.89 14.46 9.96
CA ALA A 449 6.92 14.58 8.92
C ALA A 449 8.33 14.36 9.47
N ARG A 450 8.61 14.88 10.67
CA ARG A 450 9.89 14.64 11.36
C ARG A 450 10.08 13.18 11.71
N GLU A 451 9.04 12.49 12.16
CA GLU A 451 9.13 11.07 12.49
C GLU A 451 9.38 10.21 11.24
N ILE A 452 8.71 10.51 10.12
CA ILE A 452 8.94 9.87 8.82
C ILE A 452 10.41 10.03 8.38
N ILE A 453 10.95 11.26 8.42
CA ILE A 453 12.34 11.51 8.00
C ILE A 453 13.32 10.83 8.96
N ASN A 454 13.05 10.87 10.26
CA ASN A 454 13.88 10.23 11.29
C ASN A 454 13.97 8.72 11.08
N ILE A 455 12.83 8.04 10.90
CA ILE A 455 12.79 6.58 10.77
C ILE A 455 13.45 6.11 9.48
N ILE A 456 13.26 6.84 8.38
CA ILE A 456 13.88 6.51 7.09
C ILE A 456 15.38 6.76 7.13
N ASN A 457 15.83 7.83 7.80
CA ASN A 457 17.26 8.06 8.00
C ASN A 457 17.90 6.96 8.86
N LYS A 458 17.21 6.49 9.92
CA LYS A 458 17.66 5.35 10.72
C LYS A 458 17.77 4.08 9.87
N GLN A 459 16.76 3.74 9.07
CA GLN A 459 16.81 2.58 8.17
C GLN A 459 17.95 2.69 7.16
N ARG A 460 18.16 3.88 6.57
CA ARG A 460 19.27 4.13 5.64
C ARG A 460 20.63 3.96 6.31
N ILE A 461 20.81 4.48 7.53
CA ILE A 461 22.07 4.31 8.30
C ILE A 461 22.30 2.84 8.64
N SER A 462 21.24 2.13 9.05
CA SER A 462 21.28 0.69 9.34
C SER A 462 21.35 -0.21 8.10
N GLN A 463 21.33 0.36 6.88
CA GLN A 463 21.34 -0.37 5.60
C GLN A 463 20.18 -1.37 5.45
N TYR A 464 19.04 -1.09 6.09
CA TYR A 464 17.83 -1.88 5.91
C TYR A 464 17.19 -1.61 4.54
N ALA A 465 16.52 -2.63 4.01
CA ALA A 465 15.84 -2.53 2.72
C ALA A 465 14.63 -1.59 2.78
N LEU A 466 14.62 -0.56 1.92
CA LEU A 466 13.48 0.35 1.73
C LEU A 466 12.52 -0.19 0.66
N PHE A 467 11.98 -1.39 0.87
CA PHE A 467 11.24 -2.08 -0.19
C PHE A 467 9.84 -1.53 -0.46
N TRP A 468 9.21 -0.97 0.57
CA TRP A 468 7.82 -0.53 0.47
C TRP A 468 7.73 0.80 -0.29
N PRO A 469 7.00 0.86 -1.41
CA PRO A 469 6.84 2.09 -2.20
C PRO A 469 6.28 3.28 -1.40
N GLY A 470 5.52 3.00 -0.33
CA GLY A 470 5.05 4.03 0.60
C GLY A 470 6.17 4.84 1.25
N PHE A 471 7.38 4.30 1.44
CA PHE A 471 8.52 5.05 1.99
C PHE A 471 8.84 6.29 1.16
N LEU A 472 8.93 6.14 -0.17
CA LEU A 472 9.25 7.25 -1.06
C LEU A 472 8.18 8.35 -0.99
N SER A 473 6.91 7.98 -1.17
CA SER A 473 5.79 8.92 -1.14
C SER A 473 5.64 9.64 0.20
N ALA A 474 5.81 8.92 1.32
CA ALA A 474 5.75 9.48 2.66
C ALA A 474 6.92 10.44 2.93
N THR A 475 8.16 10.07 2.55
CA THR A 475 9.34 10.93 2.70
C THR A 475 9.17 12.23 1.93
N TRP A 476 8.72 12.12 0.67
CA TRP A 476 8.56 13.28 -0.20
C TRP A 476 7.49 14.23 0.34
N MET A 477 6.34 13.69 0.78
CA MET A 477 5.29 14.48 1.41
C MET A 477 5.75 15.13 2.71
N ALA A 478 6.50 14.41 3.55
CA ALA A 478 7.10 14.94 4.78
C ALA A 478 8.06 16.11 4.49
N GLY A 479 8.91 15.98 3.47
CA GLY A 479 9.81 17.05 3.02
C GLY A 479 9.05 18.30 2.58
N ILE A 480 7.97 18.14 1.80
CA ILE A 480 7.11 19.26 1.35
C ILE A 480 6.45 19.96 2.54
N VAL A 481 5.93 19.21 3.51
CA VAL A 481 5.33 19.76 4.73
C VAL A 481 6.35 20.62 5.49
N LEU A 482 7.57 20.13 5.69
CA LEU A 482 8.61 20.89 6.39
C LEU A 482 9.07 22.12 5.60
N ALA A 483 9.24 22.00 4.28
CA ALA A 483 9.58 23.12 3.41
C ALA A 483 8.50 24.22 3.49
N PHE A 484 7.22 23.83 3.44
CA PHE A 484 6.10 24.76 3.57
C PHE A 484 6.05 25.42 4.97
N ALA A 485 6.25 24.64 6.04
CA ALA A 485 6.31 25.18 7.39
C ALA A 485 7.45 26.19 7.59
N CYS A 486 8.63 25.92 7.01
CA CYS A 486 9.76 26.86 6.98
C CYS A 486 9.41 28.13 6.20
N HIS A 487 8.77 27.98 5.04
CA HIS A 487 8.35 29.11 4.20
C HIS A 487 7.40 30.06 4.96
N LEU A 488 6.45 29.49 5.70
CA LEU A 488 5.52 30.25 6.56
C LEU A 488 6.15 30.79 7.85
N ARG A 489 7.43 30.49 8.12
CA ARG A 489 8.13 30.83 9.38
C ARG A 489 7.49 30.23 10.63
N LEU A 490 6.73 29.15 10.47
CA LEU A 490 6.12 28.37 11.55
C LEU A 490 7.00 27.18 11.98
N TYR A 491 8.11 26.96 11.27
CA TYR A 491 9.18 26.06 11.63
C TYR A 491 10.54 26.73 11.36
N LEU A 492 11.50 26.54 12.27
CA LEU A 492 12.81 27.18 12.18
C LEU A 492 13.60 26.62 11.00
N LEU A 493 14.10 27.51 10.14
CA LEU A 493 14.87 27.12 8.96
C LEU A 493 16.10 26.25 9.30
N ASP A 494 16.80 26.55 10.39
CA ASP A 494 17.96 25.77 10.83
C ASP A 494 17.60 24.34 11.23
N LYS A 495 16.36 24.13 11.71
CA LYS A 495 15.84 22.79 11.98
C LYS A 495 15.40 22.08 10.69
N GLY A 496 14.81 22.82 9.74
CA GLY A 496 14.38 22.26 8.45
C GLY A 496 15.49 21.95 7.46
N LYS A 497 16.70 22.50 7.65
CA LYS A 497 17.90 22.14 6.87
C LYS A 497 18.53 20.80 7.28
N ARG A 498 18.22 20.30 8.48
CA ARG A 498 18.69 19.02 9.01
C ARG A 498 17.72 17.92 8.64
#